data_AF-A0A559MI97-F1
#
_entry.id   AF-A0A559MI97-F1
#
_cell.length_a   1.000
_cell.length_b   1.000
_cell.length_c   1.000
_cell.angle_alpha   90.00
_cell.angle_beta   90.00
_cell.angle_gamma   90.00
#
_symmetry.space_group_name_H-M   'P 1'
#
loop_
_entity.id
_entity.type
_entity.pdbx_description
1 polymer ?
#
loop_
_entity_poly.entity_id
_entity_poly.type
_entity_poly.pdbx_seq_one_letter_code
_entity_poly.pdbx_strand_id
1 'polypeptide(L)'
;MYSTAVDDVTNVIANDTSFYALTNSGKVLSWGDVRHQNSLGREVNEDCPADVPGVLEDLTTDPITGIKKVAAGGYVAGALTNENDLYVWGGRQGQETPLPDMSGIPESVDIEGEDILDFGVGDRHIVVLTMSHRLWVIGNNSNRQCGCGSKNEIGAWKEVTLPIHKGQNIVRVYGGYKTSFAIVDGEEE
;
A
#
# COMPACT_ATOMS: atom_id res chain seq x y z
N MET A 1 -7.86 31.32 23.08
CA MET A 1 -6.77 31.12 22.12
C MET A 1 -6.71 29.63 21.86
N TYR A 2 -7.34 29.17 20.77
CA TYR A 2 -7.41 27.75 20.45
C TYR A 2 -6.02 27.30 20.01
N SER A 3 -5.42 26.37 20.77
CA SER A 3 -4.23 25.65 20.35
C SER A 3 -4.60 24.83 19.12
N THR A 4 -4.25 25.30 17.93
CA THR A 4 -4.19 24.45 16.73
C THR A 4 -3.08 23.45 16.98
N ALA A 5 -3.43 22.23 17.41
CA ALA A 5 -2.48 21.13 17.41
C ALA A 5 -1.90 21.04 15.99
N VAL A 6 -0.58 21.21 15.90
CA VAL A 6 0.14 20.95 14.66
C VAL A 6 0.03 19.45 14.45
N ASP A 7 -0.50 19.03 13.31
CA ASP A 7 -0.64 17.61 12.98
C ASP A 7 0.74 17.06 12.66
N ASP A 8 1.37 16.42 13.67
CA ASP A 8 2.75 15.96 13.56
C ASP A 8 2.84 14.79 12.58
N VAL A 9 3.86 14.82 11.72
CA VAL A 9 4.16 13.72 10.80
C VAL A 9 4.82 12.58 11.56
N THR A 10 4.26 11.38 11.45
CA THR A 10 4.77 10.16 12.10
C THR A 10 5.66 9.33 11.17
N ASN A 11 5.37 9.33 9.86
CA ASN A 11 6.12 8.58 8.87
C ASN A 11 6.21 9.34 7.55
N VAL A 12 7.33 9.18 6.85
CA VAL A 12 7.54 9.70 5.50
C VAL A 12 8.02 8.56 4.61
N ILE A 13 7.45 8.47 3.41
CA ILE A 13 7.79 7.49 2.39
C ILE A 13 8.22 8.24 1.14
N ALA A 14 9.34 7.83 0.56
CA ALA A 14 9.81 8.30 -0.72
C ALA A 14 9.77 7.14 -1.72
N ASN A 15 9.34 7.44 -2.94
CA ASN A 15 9.23 6.48 -4.04
C ASN A 15 9.78 7.12 -5.33
N ASP A 16 9.71 6.43 -6.48
CA ASP A 16 10.34 6.88 -7.74
C ASP A 16 9.98 8.30 -8.14
N THR A 17 8.71 8.71 -7.95
CA THR A 17 8.18 10.01 -8.42
C THR A 17 7.28 10.71 -7.43
N SER A 18 7.03 10.09 -6.27
CA SER A 18 6.10 10.57 -5.26
C SER A 18 6.67 10.42 -3.85
N PHE A 19 6.17 11.26 -2.96
CA PHE A 19 6.42 11.24 -1.54
C PHE A 19 5.08 11.17 -0.82
N TYR A 20 5.06 10.53 0.34
CA TYR A 20 3.89 10.47 1.22
C TYR A 20 4.30 10.80 2.65
N ALA A 21 3.45 11.50 3.37
CA ALA A 21 3.58 11.69 4.81
C ALA A 21 2.31 11.20 5.50
N LEU A 22 2.47 10.40 6.55
CA LEU A 22 1.38 9.98 7.43
C LEU A 22 1.44 10.81 8.70
N THR A 23 0.33 11.45 9.08
CA THR A 23 0.24 12.27 10.28
C THR A 23 -0.26 11.49 11.50
N ASN A 24 -0.13 12.06 12.70
CA ASN A 24 -0.62 11.46 13.94
C ASN A 24 -2.16 11.41 13.99
N SER A 25 -2.86 12.27 13.24
CA SER A 25 -4.31 12.25 13.10
C SER A 25 -4.80 11.21 12.08
N GLY A 26 -3.89 10.48 11.43
CA GLY A 26 -4.23 9.45 10.45
C GLY A 26 -4.49 9.99 9.04
N LYS A 27 -4.05 11.22 8.73
CA LYS A 27 -4.13 11.77 7.36
C LYS A 27 -2.91 11.40 6.54
N VAL A 28 -3.12 11.20 5.25
CA VAL A 28 -2.03 11.00 4.28
C VAL A 28 -1.90 12.27 3.43
N LEU A 29 -0.69 12.79 3.34
CA LEU A 29 -0.33 13.84 2.40
C LEU A 29 0.54 13.25 1.29
N SER A 30 0.39 13.73 0.06
CA SER A 30 1.25 13.37 -1.06
C SER A 30 1.72 14.59 -1.87
N TRP A 31 2.92 14.46 -2.41
CA TRP A 31 3.50 15.41 -3.38
C TRP A 31 4.53 14.70 -4.26
N GLY A 32 4.88 15.29 -5.40
CA GLY A 32 5.81 14.69 -6.34
C GLY A 32 5.73 15.27 -7.75
N ASP A 33 6.08 14.44 -8.72
CA ASP A 33 6.19 14.82 -10.12
C ASP A 33 4.82 14.89 -10.80
N VAL A 34 4.47 16.08 -11.30
CA VAL A 34 3.22 16.31 -12.05
C VAL A 34 3.05 15.41 -13.27
N ARG A 35 4.15 14.93 -13.87
CA ARG A 35 4.13 14.00 -15.01
C ARG A 35 3.60 12.61 -14.63
N HIS A 36 3.57 12.31 -13.33
CA HIS A 36 3.18 11.03 -12.73
C HIS A 36 2.07 11.21 -11.69
N GLN A 37 1.13 12.12 -11.94
CA GLN A 37 0.07 12.51 -11.00
C GLN A 37 -0.74 11.34 -10.43
N ASN A 38 -0.94 10.24 -11.18
CA ASN A 38 -1.69 9.09 -10.69
C ASN A 38 -1.06 8.48 -9.43
N SER A 39 0.26 8.52 -9.30
CA SER A 39 0.93 8.04 -8.10
C SER A 39 0.60 8.88 -6.86
N LEU A 40 0.09 10.11 -7.01
CA LEU A 40 -0.21 10.96 -5.86
C LEU A 40 -1.50 10.56 -5.11
N GLY A 41 -2.42 9.83 -5.74
CA GLY A 41 -3.65 9.38 -5.06
C GLY A 41 -4.63 10.52 -4.76
N ARG A 42 -4.53 11.63 -5.49
CA ARG A 42 -5.38 12.81 -5.31
C ARG A 42 -5.50 13.59 -6.61
N GLU A 43 -6.52 14.42 -6.71
CA GLU A 43 -6.64 15.38 -7.81
C GLU A 43 -5.49 16.41 -7.75
N VAL A 44 -4.95 16.74 -8.93
CA VAL A 44 -3.93 17.77 -9.12
C VAL A 44 -4.52 18.88 -9.98
N ASN A 45 -4.53 20.09 -9.43
CA ASN A 45 -4.99 21.30 -10.10
C ASN A 45 -4.24 22.53 -9.54
N GLU A 46 -4.64 23.74 -9.94
CA GLU A 46 -3.95 24.98 -9.52
C GLU A 46 -4.01 25.22 -8.00
N ASP A 47 -5.10 24.80 -7.35
CA ASP A 47 -5.28 24.93 -5.89
C ASP A 47 -4.58 23.81 -5.11
N CYS A 48 -4.39 22.65 -5.74
CA CYS A 48 -3.71 21.49 -5.18
C CYS A 48 -2.55 21.00 -6.07
N PRO A 49 -1.45 21.78 -6.20
CA PRO A 49 -0.33 21.44 -7.08
C PRO A 49 0.35 20.12 -6.71
N ALA A 50 0.94 19.45 -7.69
CA ALA A 50 1.62 18.16 -7.48
C ALA A 50 2.87 18.29 -6.59
N ASP A 51 3.61 19.39 -6.69
CA ASP A 51 4.89 19.62 -6.01
C ASP A 51 4.76 20.14 -4.58
N VAL A 52 3.53 20.33 -4.10
CA VAL A 52 3.20 20.75 -2.74
C VAL A 52 2.50 19.62 -2.00
N PRO A 53 2.81 19.36 -0.71
CA PRO A 53 2.08 18.39 0.11
C PRO A 53 0.57 18.71 0.14
N GLY A 54 -0.23 17.81 -0.41
CA GLY A 54 -1.70 17.89 -0.42
C GLY A 54 -2.32 16.66 0.23
N VAL A 55 -3.44 16.84 0.93
CA VAL A 55 -4.14 15.76 1.63
C VAL A 55 -4.87 14.86 0.63
N LEU A 56 -4.87 13.55 0.88
CA LEU A 56 -5.72 12.59 0.16
C LEU A 56 -7.11 12.60 0.80
N GLU A 57 -7.96 13.53 0.38
CA GLU A 57 -9.30 13.74 0.98
C GLU A 57 -10.20 12.49 0.87
N ASP A 58 -10.04 11.67 -0.18
CA ASP A 58 -10.78 10.41 -0.36
C ASP A 58 -10.57 9.45 0.83
N LEU A 59 -9.39 9.48 1.44
CA LEU A 59 -9.04 8.68 2.62
C LEU A 59 -9.44 9.33 3.97
N THR A 60 -10.25 10.39 3.93
CA THR A 60 -10.76 11.08 5.13
C THR A 60 -12.28 11.02 5.27
N THR A 61 -12.93 10.29 4.37
CA THR A 61 -14.39 10.17 4.32
C THR A 61 -14.88 9.00 5.16
N ASP A 62 -16.05 9.15 5.78
CA ASP A 62 -16.74 8.06 6.52
C ASP A 62 -16.92 6.84 5.59
N PRO A 63 -16.53 5.61 6.01
CA PRO A 63 -16.25 5.17 7.39
C PRO A 63 -14.77 5.21 7.82
N ILE A 64 -13.87 5.81 7.04
CA ILE A 64 -12.43 5.83 7.33
C ILE A 64 -12.16 6.76 8.51
N THR A 65 -11.74 6.21 9.65
CA THR A 65 -11.41 7.03 10.84
C THR A 65 -9.96 7.50 10.86
N GLY A 66 -9.11 6.91 10.01
CA GLY A 66 -7.72 7.30 9.83
C GLY A 66 -6.88 6.18 9.23
N ILE A 67 -5.69 6.53 8.78
CA ILE A 67 -4.72 5.62 8.20
C ILE A 67 -3.68 5.23 9.26
N LYS A 68 -3.37 3.93 9.36
CA LYS A 68 -2.32 3.42 10.27
C LYS A 68 -1.03 3.02 9.56
N LYS A 69 -1.08 2.75 8.26
CA LYS A 69 0.11 2.41 7.45
C LYS A 69 -0.05 2.93 6.03
N VAL A 70 1.06 3.42 5.48
CA VAL A 70 1.20 3.69 4.04
C VAL A 70 2.38 2.86 3.53
N ALA A 71 2.32 2.37 2.31
CA ALA A 71 3.44 1.73 1.63
C ALA A 71 3.41 2.07 0.14
N ALA A 72 4.58 2.20 -0.48
CA ALA A 72 4.70 2.55 -1.89
C ALA A 72 5.91 1.85 -2.53
N GLY A 73 5.79 1.59 -3.83
CA GLY A 73 6.84 1.02 -4.65
C GLY A 73 6.57 1.25 -6.14
N GLY A 74 7.61 1.63 -6.89
CA GLY A 74 7.50 1.95 -8.32
C GLY A 74 6.57 3.14 -8.54
N TYR A 75 5.40 2.91 -9.15
CA TYR A 75 4.37 3.94 -9.36
C TYR A 75 3.08 3.68 -8.58
N VAL A 76 3.11 2.70 -7.68
CA VAL A 76 1.95 2.23 -6.90
C VAL A 76 2.14 2.63 -5.44
N ALA A 77 1.06 3.01 -4.79
CA ALA A 77 1.00 3.20 -3.36
C ALA A 77 -0.29 2.62 -2.79
N GLY A 78 -0.31 2.45 -1.48
CA GLY A 78 -1.51 2.06 -0.77
C GLY A 78 -1.51 2.58 0.66
N ALA A 79 -2.68 2.53 1.27
CA ALA A 79 -2.94 2.89 2.64
C ALA A 79 -3.80 1.83 3.30
N LEU A 80 -3.48 1.51 4.56
CA LEU A 80 -4.26 0.62 5.42
C LEU A 80 -4.96 1.47 6.48
N THR A 81 -6.28 1.37 6.53
CA THR A 81 -7.12 2.11 7.47
C THR A 81 -7.06 1.52 8.87
N ASN A 82 -7.53 2.27 9.87
CA ASN A 82 -7.74 1.76 11.22
C ASN A 82 -8.77 0.63 11.25
N GLU A 83 -9.71 0.63 10.32
CA GLU A 83 -10.78 -0.37 10.13
C GLU A 83 -10.28 -1.67 9.50
N ASN A 84 -9.01 -1.73 9.07
CA ASN A 84 -8.39 -2.86 8.36
C ASN A 84 -8.74 -2.97 6.88
N ASP A 85 -9.21 -1.89 6.26
CA ASP A 85 -9.44 -1.82 4.83
C ASP A 85 -8.17 -1.37 4.10
N LEU A 86 -7.87 -2.02 2.98
CA LEU A 86 -6.74 -1.66 2.13
C LEU A 86 -7.23 -0.83 0.94
N TYR A 87 -6.60 0.34 0.75
CA TYR A 87 -6.77 1.17 -0.43
C TYR A 87 -5.48 1.22 -1.22
N VAL A 88 -5.58 1.19 -2.54
CA VAL A 88 -4.44 1.24 -3.46
C VAL A 88 -4.70 2.20 -4.60
N TRP A 89 -3.64 2.84 -5.09
CA TRP A 89 -3.71 3.77 -6.21
C TRP A 89 -2.37 3.81 -6.93
N GLY A 90 -2.37 4.46 -8.08
CA GLY A 90 -1.16 4.76 -8.83
C GLY A 90 -1.20 4.24 -10.25
N GLY A 91 -0.01 3.93 -10.74
CA GLY A 91 0.22 3.53 -12.11
C GLY A 91 0.84 4.64 -12.95
N ARG A 92 1.36 4.22 -14.10
CA ARG A 92 2.07 5.07 -15.05
C ARG A 92 1.48 4.81 -16.44
N GLN A 93 1.19 5.88 -17.17
CA GLN A 93 0.65 5.78 -18.51
C GLN A 93 1.53 4.85 -19.39
N GLY A 94 0.90 3.85 -20.01
CA GLY A 94 1.58 2.87 -20.86
C GLY A 94 2.34 1.76 -20.12
N GLN A 95 2.16 1.63 -18.80
CA GLN A 95 2.69 0.55 -18.00
C GLN A 95 1.55 -0.21 -17.32
N GLU A 96 1.61 -1.53 -17.33
CA GLU A 96 0.66 -2.39 -16.62
C GLU A 96 0.80 -2.22 -15.10
N THR A 97 -0.34 -2.14 -14.43
CA THR A 97 -0.49 -2.06 -12.97
C THR A 97 -0.73 -3.45 -12.38
N PRO A 98 -0.42 -3.66 -11.08
CA PRO A 98 -0.69 -4.94 -10.41
C PRO A 98 -2.17 -5.31 -10.38
N LEU A 99 -3.06 -4.32 -10.40
CA LEU A 99 -4.51 -4.49 -10.44
C LEU A 99 -5.06 -3.90 -11.75
N PRO A 100 -6.01 -4.59 -12.42
CA PRO A 100 -6.47 -4.23 -13.76
C PRO A 100 -7.19 -2.88 -13.81
N ASP A 101 -7.95 -2.53 -12.77
CA ASP A 101 -8.78 -1.31 -12.72
C ASP A 101 -8.13 -0.16 -11.95
N MET A 102 -6.86 -0.31 -11.54
CA MET A 102 -6.15 0.67 -10.72
C MET A 102 -6.07 2.04 -11.41
N SER A 103 -6.45 3.07 -10.66
CA SER A 103 -6.45 4.45 -11.12
C SER A 103 -5.57 5.36 -10.26
N GLY A 104 -5.60 6.68 -10.56
CA GLY A 104 -4.87 7.70 -9.82
C GLY A 104 -5.52 8.14 -8.51
N ILE A 105 -6.63 7.52 -8.12
CA ILE A 105 -7.35 7.77 -6.87
C ILE A 105 -7.37 6.49 -6.02
N PRO A 106 -7.47 6.59 -4.67
CA PRO A 106 -7.50 5.43 -3.79
C PRO A 106 -8.74 4.57 -4.01
N GLU A 107 -8.53 3.30 -4.35
CA GLU A 107 -9.58 2.30 -4.55
C GLU A 107 -9.46 1.18 -3.52
N SER A 108 -10.58 0.75 -2.96
CA SER A 108 -10.60 -0.34 -1.98
C SER A 108 -10.24 -1.68 -2.64
N VAL A 109 -9.49 -2.49 -1.91
CA VAL A 109 -9.07 -3.83 -2.29
C VAL A 109 -9.80 -4.84 -1.42
N ASP A 110 -10.59 -5.71 -2.06
CA ASP A 110 -11.22 -6.85 -1.40
C ASP A 110 -10.36 -8.13 -1.59
N ILE A 111 -10.07 -8.81 -0.47
CA ILE A 111 -9.38 -10.10 -0.43
C ILE A 111 -10.33 -11.12 0.19
N GLU A 112 -11.24 -11.64 -0.63
CA GLU A 112 -12.21 -12.67 -0.20
C GLU A 112 -13.04 -12.26 1.04
N GLY A 113 -13.33 -10.96 1.19
CA GLY A 113 -14.07 -10.41 2.34
C GLY A 113 -13.30 -10.36 3.66
N GLU A 114 -11.97 -10.48 3.63
CA GLU A 114 -11.15 -10.43 4.84
C GLU A 114 -10.61 -9.04 5.17
N ASP A 115 -10.55 -8.76 6.47
CA ASP A 115 -9.80 -7.64 7.04
C ASP A 115 -8.29 -7.82 6.85
N ILE A 116 -7.60 -6.71 6.58
CA ILE A 116 -6.16 -6.69 6.30
C ILE A 116 -5.36 -6.39 7.56
N LEU A 117 -4.46 -7.32 7.90
CA LEU A 117 -3.52 -7.17 9.01
C LEU A 117 -2.32 -6.29 8.60
N ASP A 118 -1.72 -6.57 7.46
CA ASP A 118 -0.57 -5.83 6.94
C ASP A 118 -0.45 -5.92 5.42
N PHE A 119 0.26 -4.98 4.80
CA PHE A 119 0.51 -5.02 3.35
C PHE A 119 1.87 -4.42 2.98
N GLY A 120 2.37 -4.79 1.81
CA GLY A 120 3.60 -4.26 1.22
C GLY A 120 3.43 -4.03 -0.28
N VAL A 121 4.03 -2.95 -0.78
CA VAL A 121 4.02 -2.59 -2.20
C VAL A 121 5.45 -2.62 -2.71
N GLY A 122 5.70 -3.37 -3.78
CA GLY A 122 6.96 -3.30 -4.53
C GLY A 122 6.78 -2.60 -5.89
N ASP A 123 7.76 -2.71 -6.79
CA ASP A 123 7.75 -1.97 -8.08
C ASP A 123 6.45 -2.14 -8.87
N ARG A 124 6.01 -3.41 -8.99
CA ARG A 124 4.80 -3.82 -9.72
C ARG A 124 4.15 -5.05 -9.10
N HIS A 125 4.23 -5.20 -7.79
CA HIS A 125 3.54 -6.28 -7.08
C HIS A 125 3.08 -5.80 -5.72
N ILE A 126 2.04 -6.43 -5.22
CA ILE A 126 1.47 -6.15 -3.90
C ILE A 126 1.43 -7.46 -3.12
N VAL A 127 1.78 -7.37 -1.85
CA VAL A 127 1.74 -8.47 -0.89
C VAL A 127 0.79 -8.06 0.22
N VAL A 128 -0.17 -8.90 0.54
CA VAL A 128 -1.19 -8.63 1.54
C VAL A 128 -1.22 -9.77 2.55
N LEU A 129 -1.32 -9.42 3.83
CA LEU A 129 -1.49 -10.34 4.95
C LEU A 129 -2.85 -10.05 5.58
N THR A 130 -3.73 -11.04 5.60
CA THR A 130 -5.05 -10.90 6.22
C THR A 130 -5.01 -11.15 7.72
N MET A 131 -6.07 -10.76 8.43
CA MET A 131 -6.25 -11.05 9.86
C MET A 131 -6.30 -12.54 10.19
N SER A 132 -6.60 -13.41 9.21
CA SER A 132 -6.46 -14.88 9.36
C SER A 132 -5.04 -15.40 9.10
N HIS A 133 -4.05 -14.51 9.03
CA HIS A 133 -2.64 -14.82 8.75
C HIS A 133 -2.41 -15.49 7.37
N ARG A 134 -3.32 -15.28 6.42
CA ARG A 134 -3.15 -15.73 5.04
C ARG A 134 -2.39 -14.70 4.23
N LEU A 135 -1.41 -15.18 3.46
CA LEU A 135 -0.57 -14.35 2.60
C LEU A 135 -1.09 -14.38 1.17
N TRP A 136 -1.34 -13.20 0.61
CA TRP A 136 -1.84 -13.01 -0.74
C TRP A 136 -0.88 -12.15 -1.56
N VAL A 137 -0.77 -12.44 -2.85
CA VAL A 137 0.10 -11.72 -3.77
C VAL A 137 -0.60 -11.45 -5.10
N ILE A 138 -0.23 -10.34 -5.74
CA ILE A 138 -0.65 -10.01 -7.10
C ILE A 138 0.43 -9.21 -7.83
N GLY A 139 0.43 -9.27 -9.16
CA GLY A 139 1.28 -8.48 -10.05
C GLY A 139 2.52 -9.22 -10.56
N ASN A 140 3.55 -8.43 -10.85
CA ASN A 140 4.78 -8.89 -11.50
C ASN A 140 5.51 -9.91 -10.63
N ASN A 141 5.91 -11.02 -11.26
CA ASN A 141 6.61 -12.10 -10.59
C ASN A 141 7.83 -12.59 -11.39
N SER A 142 8.34 -11.76 -12.31
CA SER A 142 9.48 -12.11 -13.18
C SER A 142 10.76 -12.43 -12.41
N ASN A 143 10.90 -11.90 -11.18
CA ASN A 143 12.01 -12.14 -10.26
C ASN A 143 11.65 -13.10 -9.13
N ARG A 144 10.50 -13.79 -9.20
CA ARG A 144 9.95 -14.66 -8.14
C ARG A 144 9.57 -13.91 -6.85
N GLN A 145 9.34 -12.60 -6.94
CA GLN A 145 9.02 -11.77 -5.78
C GLN A 145 7.69 -12.15 -5.11
N CYS A 146 6.79 -12.85 -5.81
CA CYS A 146 5.51 -13.29 -5.26
C CYS A 146 5.60 -14.64 -4.51
N GLY A 147 6.77 -15.29 -4.45
CA GLY A 147 6.98 -16.50 -3.63
C GLY A 147 6.17 -17.75 -4.06
N CYS A 148 5.43 -17.70 -5.17
CA CYS A 148 4.45 -18.73 -5.51
C CYS A 148 5.01 -19.92 -6.33
N GLY A 149 6.33 -20.17 -6.26
CA GLY A 149 7.01 -21.28 -6.95
C GLY A 149 7.14 -21.17 -8.48
N SER A 150 6.63 -20.10 -9.11
CA SER A 150 6.73 -19.85 -10.55
C SER A 150 7.34 -18.47 -10.84
N LYS A 151 7.61 -18.18 -12.12
CA LYS A 151 8.00 -16.84 -12.61
C LYS A 151 6.89 -16.12 -13.39
N ASN A 152 5.71 -16.76 -13.49
CA ASN A 152 4.60 -16.22 -14.25
C ASN A 152 3.99 -15.06 -13.48
N GLU A 153 3.61 -14.02 -14.21
CA GLU A 153 2.80 -12.92 -13.70
C GLU A 153 1.51 -13.41 -13.05
N ILE A 154 1.10 -12.73 -11.99
CA ILE A 154 -0.05 -13.08 -11.17
C ILE A 154 -1.13 -12.04 -11.43
N GLY A 155 -2.02 -12.32 -12.39
CA GLY A 155 -3.05 -11.36 -12.84
C GLY A 155 -4.29 -11.26 -11.96
N ALA A 156 -4.37 -12.06 -10.89
CA ALA A 156 -5.44 -12.04 -9.89
C ALA A 156 -4.87 -12.47 -8.54
N TRP A 157 -5.52 -12.06 -7.45
CA TRP A 157 -5.09 -12.40 -6.09
C TRP A 157 -4.85 -13.90 -5.93
N LYS A 158 -3.66 -14.23 -5.42
CA LYS A 158 -3.24 -15.61 -5.22
C LYS A 158 -2.75 -15.79 -3.80
N GLU A 159 -3.35 -16.74 -3.09
CA GLU A 159 -2.85 -17.18 -1.78
C GLU A 159 -1.51 -17.92 -1.94
N VAL A 160 -0.56 -17.64 -1.06
CA VAL A 160 0.78 -18.23 -1.03
C VAL A 160 1.09 -18.77 0.35
N THR A 161 1.38 -20.06 0.44
CA THR A 161 1.84 -20.68 1.67
C THR A 161 3.37 -20.65 1.75
N LEU A 162 3.91 -20.10 2.83
CA LEU A 162 5.34 -20.13 3.12
C LEU A 162 5.69 -21.31 4.05
N PRO A 163 6.90 -21.90 3.93
CA PRO A 163 7.35 -22.98 4.81
C PRO A 163 7.76 -22.43 6.18
N ILE A 164 6.79 -22.13 7.04
CA ILE A 164 6.99 -21.69 8.45
C ILE A 164 6.84 -22.85 9.43
N HIS A 165 7.40 -22.74 10.65
CA HIS A 165 7.27 -23.79 11.65
C HIS A 165 5.84 -23.93 12.15
N LYS A 166 5.48 -25.13 12.61
CA LYS A 166 4.13 -25.41 13.10
C LYS A 166 3.84 -24.53 14.33
N GLY A 167 2.74 -23.78 14.28
CA GLY A 167 2.32 -22.89 15.35
C GLY A 167 2.77 -21.44 15.16
N GLN A 168 3.64 -21.17 14.19
CA GLN A 168 4.01 -19.81 13.83
C GLN A 168 3.01 -19.18 12.86
N ASN A 169 2.91 -17.86 12.91
CA ASN A 169 2.14 -17.05 11.97
C ASN A 169 3.00 -15.97 11.33
N ILE A 170 2.66 -15.63 10.08
CA ILE A 170 3.19 -14.41 9.46
C ILE A 170 2.52 -13.22 10.15
N VAL A 171 3.31 -12.28 10.63
CA VAL A 171 2.84 -11.12 11.40
C VAL A 171 3.07 -9.78 10.70
N ARG A 172 4.00 -9.70 9.73
CA ARG A 172 4.23 -8.50 8.90
C ARG A 172 4.71 -8.85 7.51
N VAL A 173 4.43 -7.98 6.55
CA VAL A 173 4.89 -8.11 5.17
C VAL A 173 5.45 -6.78 4.63
N TYR A 174 6.43 -6.88 3.74
CA TYR A 174 7.07 -5.73 3.09
C TYR A 174 7.33 -6.02 1.62
N GLY A 175 7.05 -5.04 0.76
CA GLY A 175 7.48 -5.02 -0.63
C GLY A 175 8.79 -4.25 -0.77
N GLY A 176 9.77 -4.84 -1.43
CA GLY A 176 10.93 -4.15 -1.96
C GLY A 176 10.77 -3.94 -3.47
N TYR A 177 11.79 -3.39 -4.14
CA TYR A 177 11.72 -3.12 -5.58
C TYR A 177 11.34 -4.38 -6.39
N LYS A 178 12.11 -5.46 -6.24
CA LYS A 178 11.89 -6.76 -6.92
C LYS A 178 11.94 -7.93 -5.94
N THR A 179 11.59 -7.67 -4.69
CA THR A 179 11.67 -8.62 -3.57
C THR A 179 10.46 -8.43 -2.65
N SER A 180 10.13 -9.48 -1.89
CA SER A 180 9.15 -9.42 -0.81
C SER A 180 9.77 -10.01 0.45
N PHE A 181 9.36 -9.50 1.61
CA PHE A 181 9.77 -10.00 2.91
C PHE A 181 8.54 -10.26 3.77
N ALA A 182 8.60 -11.32 4.57
CA ALA A 182 7.60 -11.66 5.58
C ALA A 182 8.32 -11.85 6.92
N ILE A 183 7.75 -11.33 7.99
CA ILE A 183 8.19 -11.57 9.36
C ILE A 183 7.24 -12.57 10.00
N VAL A 184 7.81 -13.56 10.67
CA VAL A 184 7.10 -14.60 11.39
C VAL A 184 7.29 -14.36 12.89
N ASP A 185 6.29 -14.65 13.70
CA ASP A 185 6.44 -14.62 15.16
C ASP A 185 7.47 -15.65 15.66
N GLY A 186 8.01 -15.39 16.86
CA GLY A 186 8.88 -16.34 17.53
C GLY A 186 8.10 -17.58 17.98
N GLU A 187 8.79 -18.70 18.19
CA GLU A 187 8.17 -19.85 18.85
C GLU A 187 7.76 -19.46 20.28
N GLU A 188 6.50 -19.71 20.66
CA GLU A 188 6.14 -19.73 22.08
C GLU A 188 6.85 -20.95 22.71
N GLU A 189 7.76 -20.70 23.66
CA GLU A 189 8.45 -21.74 24.45
C GLU A 189 7.49 -22.56 25.33
#